data_AF-A0A973RHN7-F1
#
_entry.id   AF-A0A973RHN7-F1
#
_cell.length_a   1.000
_cell.length_b   1.000
_cell.length_c   1.000
_cell.angle_alpha   90.00
_cell.angle_beta   90.00
_cell.angle_gamma   90.00
#
_symmetry.space_group_name_H-M   'P 1'
#
loop_
_entity.id
_entity.type
_entity.pdbx_description
1 polymer ?
#
loop_
_entity_poly.entity_id
_entity_poly.type
_entity_poly.pdbx_seq_one_letter_code
_entity_poly.pdbx_strand_id
1 'polypeptide(L)'
;MASSEVDRQRTFHDPRDLTPFRGVRVASPVPRFPGRLGSQGSVPRLRRFPARTERAMYEAIFRVREPERLVMLGRTNPGWSGLCYVMAGLIAYRAHQHAQAAELLQRGIADDNELAAAQFAADYLSTWQQPVEVSEGVCVDVLFSEEAVCLALAHSLREIGHPRDALNALAPLPPSLPASLAACRLAEILGRPADVVSWTDGLTNRDDLAAALLILRARALRALGRRTDAYDAIREVTRRRRTAIALRHTAMTERALLLLGMRRRSALGKAYDGGARPGAKRAKDAEVKEMWLRDFERLTGERPE
;
A
#
# COMPACT_ATOMS: atom_id res chain seq x y z
N MET A 1 22.47 -17.49 44.15
CA MET A 1 22.69 -18.20 42.86
C MET A 1 21.36 -18.78 42.40
N ALA A 2 21.15 -18.73 41.08
CA ALA A 2 19.99 -19.20 40.30
C ALA A 2 18.65 -18.46 40.49
N SER A 3 18.20 -17.76 39.46
CA SER A 3 17.10 -18.27 38.63
C SER A 3 17.07 -17.56 37.28
N SER A 4 17.01 -18.38 36.24
CA SER A 4 16.88 -18.06 34.82
C SER A 4 15.41 -17.86 34.46
N GLU A 5 15.05 -16.74 33.84
CA GLU A 5 13.82 -16.59 33.05
C GLU A 5 14.16 -15.75 31.81
N VAL A 6 14.54 -16.43 30.72
CA VAL A 6 13.67 -16.68 29.54
C VAL A 6 13.33 -15.39 28.79
N ASP A 7 14.26 -15.03 27.89
CA ASP A 7 14.00 -14.99 26.45
C ASP A 7 12.52 -14.85 26.06
N ARG A 8 11.95 -13.66 26.22
CA ARG A 8 10.69 -13.32 25.56
C ARG A 8 10.99 -12.99 24.11
N GLN A 9 11.07 -14.08 23.33
CA GLN A 9 10.70 -14.10 21.93
C GLN A 9 9.54 -13.12 21.71
N ARG A 10 9.75 -12.09 20.89
CA ARG A 10 8.64 -11.34 20.31
C ARG A 10 8.00 -12.23 19.26
N THR A 11 7.28 -13.24 19.73
CA THR A 11 6.28 -13.96 18.97
C THR A 11 5.27 -12.94 18.48
N PHE A 12 5.02 -12.95 17.18
CA PHE A 12 3.97 -12.17 16.55
C PHE A 12 2.63 -12.63 17.15
N HIS A 13 2.15 -11.87 18.11
CA HIS A 13 0.78 -11.86 18.54
C HIS A 13 0.30 -10.43 18.37
N ASP A 14 -0.83 -10.29 17.69
CA ASP A 14 -1.55 -9.04 17.55
C ASP A 14 -2.75 -9.06 18.53
N PRO A 15 -2.57 -8.54 19.75
CA PRO A 15 -3.64 -8.27 20.68
C PRO A 15 -3.81 -6.75 20.77
N ARG A 16 -4.61 -6.15 19.88
CA ARG A 16 -5.68 -5.20 20.25
C ARG A 16 -6.18 -4.47 19.02
N ASP A 17 -7.49 -4.47 18.99
CA ASP A 17 -8.35 -4.21 17.89
C ASP A 17 -9.39 -3.25 18.50
N LEU A 18 -9.61 -2.08 17.88
CA LEU A 18 -10.56 -1.02 18.27
C LEU A 18 -10.84 -0.02 17.11
N THR A 19 -11.13 -0.52 15.91
CA THR A 19 -12.03 0.13 14.94
C THR A 19 -13.15 -0.85 14.56
N PRO A 20 -14.31 -0.42 14.04
CA PRO A 20 -15.45 -1.31 13.78
C PRO A 20 -15.24 -2.34 12.64
N PHE A 21 -14.13 -2.29 11.90
CA PHE A 21 -13.87 -3.19 10.74
C PHE A 21 -12.82 -4.25 11.07
N ARG A 22 -13.23 -5.21 11.89
CA ARG A 22 -12.38 -6.29 12.43
C ARG A 22 -12.53 -7.55 11.60
N GLY A 23 -11.63 -7.72 10.63
CA GLY A 23 -11.69 -8.89 9.75
C GLY A 23 -10.61 -8.87 8.69
N VAL A 24 -9.34 -8.86 9.10
CA VAL A 24 -8.23 -8.97 8.15
C VAL A 24 -8.18 -10.42 7.64
N ARG A 25 -8.65 -10.64 6.42
CA ARG A 25 -8.24 -11.79 5.59
C ARG A 25 -7.37 -11.26 4.47
N VAL A 26 -6.05 -11.30 4.67
CA VAL A 26 -5.09 -11.12 3.58
C VAL A 26 -5.11 -12.42 2.77
N ALA A 27 -5.82 -12.41 1.64
CA ALA A 27 -5.62 -13.41 0.62
C ALA A 27 -4.40 -12.98 -0.21
N SER A 28 -3.38 -13.83 -0.29
CA SER A 28 -2.22 -13.58 -1.16
C SER A 28 -2.41 -14.31 -2.49
N PRO A 29 -2.88 -13.63 -3.53
CA PRO A 29 -2.49 -13.94 -4.89
C PRO A 29 -1.49 -12.86 -5.32
N VAL A 30 -0.19 -13.17 -5.35
CA VAL A 30 0.72 -12.38 -6.21
C VAL A 30 0.14 -12.48 -7.62
N PRO A 31 -0.32 -11.38 -8.25
CA PRO A 31 -0.96 -11.48 -9.54
C PRO A 31 0.05 -12.03 -10.55
N ARG A 32 -0.36 -13.05 -11.30
CA ARG A 32 0.15 -13.17 -12.66
C ARG A 32 -0.36 -11.92 -13.39
N PHE A 33 0.50 -11.25 -14.16
CA PHE A 33 0.25 -10.05 -14.98
C PHE A 33 -1.20 -9.89 -15.51
N PRO A 34 -1.65 -8.64 -15.72
CA PRO A 34 -2.99 -8.16 -15.39
C PRO A 34 -4.05 -8.76 -16.31
N GLY A 35 -4.89 -9.62 -15.75
CA GLY A 35 -6.09 -10.12 -16.40
C GLY A 35 -7.19 -10.27 -15.36
N ARG A 36 -8.05 -9.25 -15.27
CA ARG A 36 -9.21 -9.10 -14.36
C ARG A 36 -8.88 -8.60 -12.96
N LEU A 37 -9.03 -7.28 -12.84
CA LEU A 37 -9.36 -6.57 -11.62
C LEU A 37 -10.40 -7.35 -10.81
N GLY A 38 -10.08 -7.54 -9.52
CA GLY A 38 -10.82 -8.22 -8.46
C GLY A 38 -12.26 -8.61 -8.76
N SER A 39 -12.54 -9.91 -8.62
CA SER A 39 -13.89 -10.41 -8.39
C SER A 39 -14.48 -9.59 -7.25
N GLN A 40 -15.43 -8.72 -7.56
CA GLN A 40 -16.23 -8.13 -6.50
C GLN A 40 -16.86 -9.27 -5.72
N GLY A 41 -16.73 -9.24 -4.40
CA GLY A 41 -17.68 -9.94 -3.55
C GLY A 41 -19.09 -9.60 -4.04
N SER A 42 -20.02 -10.55 -3.91
CA SER A 42 -21.42 -10.32 -4.28
C SER A 42 -21.90 -9.00 -3.71
N VAL A 43 -22.40 -8.09 -4.55
CA VAL A 43 -22.89 -6.78 -4.10
C VAL A 43 -23.92 -7.02 -3.00
N PRO A 44 -23.69 -6.52 -1.77
CA PRO A 44 -24.56 -6.82 -0.65
C PRO A 44 -25.94 -6.23 -0.91
N ARG A 45 -27.00 -6.93 -0.52
CA ARG A 45 -28.37 -6.41 -0.70
C ARG A 45 -28.61 -5.28 0.31
N LEU A 46 -29.04 -4.12 -0.19
CA LEU A 46 -29.46 -3.00 0.64
C LEU A 46 -30.63 -3.45 1.54
N ARG A 47 -30.60 -3.06 2.82
CA ARG A 47 -31.67 -3.37 3.78
C ARG A 47 -33.01 -2.79 3.32
N ARG A 48 -34.11 -3.36 3.84
CA ARG A 48 -35.46 -2.82 3.57
C ARG A 48 -35.61 -1.50 4.34
N PHE A 49 -35.96 -0.42 3.61
CA PHE A 49 -36.13 0.93 4.14
C PHE A 49 -34.87 1.58 4.74
N PRO A 50 -33.80 1.74 3.95
CA PRO A 50 -32.57 2.43 4.39
C PRO A 50 -32.83 3.93 4.56
N ALA A 51 -32.01 4.58 5.40
CA ALA A 51 -32.03 6.04 5.50
C ALA A 51 -31.69 6.69 4.15
N ARG A 52 -32.12 7.94 3.92
CA ARG A 52 -31.89 8.64 2.64
C ARG A 52 -30.40 8.72 2.29
N THR A 53 -29.55 9.08 3.28
CA THR A 53 -28.10 9.19 3.12
C THR A 53 -27.45 7.82 2.89
N GLU A 54 -27.89 6.79 3.62
CA GLU A 54 -27.44 5.40 3.45
C GLU A 54 -27.72 4.89 2.02
N ARG A 55 -28.92 5.14 1.50
CA ARG A 55 -29.30 4.78 0.13
C ARG A 55 -28.46 5.52 -0.91
N ALA A 56 -28.25 6.82 -0.72
CA ALA A 56 -27.43 7.62 -1.63
C ALA A 56 -25.97 7.12 -1.66
N MET A 57 -25.42 6.79 -0.49
CA MET A 57 -24.09 6.22 -0.34
C MET A 57 -23.97 4.86 -1.03
N TYR A 58 -24.93 3.96 -0.81
CA TYR A 58 -24.98 2.65 -1.46
C TYR A 58 -25.05 2.77 -2.99
N GLU A 59 -25.90 3.65 -3.52
CA GLU A 59 -26.01 3.86 -4.96
C GLU A 59 -24.71 4.43 -5.54
N ALA A 60 -24.07 5.37 -4.85
CA ALA A 60 -22.81 5.97 -5.29
C ALA A 60 -21.65 4.94 -5.29
N ILE A 61 -21.53 4.09 -4.27
CA ILE A 61 -20.45 3.10 -4.16
C ILE A 61 -20.64 1.91 -5.11
N PHE A 62 -21.83 1.32 -5.14
CA PHE A 62 -22.01 0.01 -5.79
C PHE A 62 -22.51 0.12 -7.23
N ARG A 63 -23.32 1.15 -7.56
CA ARG A 63 -23.93 1.30 -8.88
C ARG A 63 -23.16 2.26 -9.77
N VAL A 64 -23.02 3.51 -9.33
CA VAL A 64 -22.52 4.61 -10.17
C VAL A 64 -21.00 4.64 -10.21
N ARG A 65 -20.34 4.51 -9.05
CA ARG A 65 -18.88 4.55 -8.88
C ARG A 65 -18.23 5.86 -9.32
N GLU A 66 -18.91 6.97 -9.07
CA GLU A 66 -18.39 8.30 -9.34
C GLU A 66 -17.86 8.94 -8.03
N PRO A 67 -16.56 9.32 -7.98
CA PRO A 67 -15.99 9.91 -6.78
C PRO A 67 -16.60 11.29 -6.46
N GLU A 68 -16.97 12.08 -7.47
CA GLU A 68 -17.54 13.42 -7.31
C GLU A 68 -18.87 13.41 -6.55
N ARG A 69 -19.72 12.41 -6.82
CA ARG A 69 -21.02 12.26 -6.14
C ARG A 69 -20.86 11.95 -4.66
N LEU A 70 -19.82 11.20 -4.30
CA LEU A 70 -19.48 10.93 -2.90
C LEU A 70 -18.96 12.19 -2.20
N VAL A 71 -18.11 12.98 -2.87
CA VAL A 71 -17.63 14.26 -2.34
C VAL A 71 -18.81 15.21 -2.04
N MET A 72 -19.76 15.35 -2.97
CA MET A 72 -20.96 16.16 -2.76
C MET A 72 -21.84 15.63 -1.62
N LEU A 73 -21.93 14.30 -1.46
CA LEU A 73 -22.69 13.67 -0.39
C LEU A 73 -22.07 13.96 0.99
N GLY A 74 -20.75 13.87 1.11
CA GLY A 74 -20.01 14.14 2.35
C GLY A 74 -20.15 15.61 2.81
N ARG A 75 -20.23 16.54 1.86
CA ARG A 75 -20.51 17.96 2.13
C ARG A 75 -21.90 18.21 2.66
N THR A 76 -22.88 17.56 2.06
CA THR A 76 -24.28 17.69 2.46
C THR A 76 -24.53 17.00 3.82
N ASN A 77 -23.70 16.02 4.18
CA ASN A 77 -23.85 15.22 5.39
C ASN A 77 -22.49 15.13 6.13
N PRO A 78 -22.13 16.13 6.96
CA PRO A 78 -20.83 16.16 7.64
C PRO A 78 -20.51 14.90 8.45
N GLY A 79 -21.50 14.27 9.09
CA GLY A 79 -21.32 13.01 9.83
C GLY A 79 -20.95 11.78 8.97
N TRP A 80 -21.02 11.90 7.65
CA TRP A 80 -20.64 10.85 6.68
C TRP A 80 -19.43 11.25 5.83
N SER A 81 -18.87 12.44 6.06
CA SER A 81 -17.81 13.05 5.24
C SER A 81 -16.59 12.15 5.11
N GLY A 82 -16.03 11.68 6.24
CA GLY A 82 -14.85 10.82 6.24
C GLY A 82 -15.02 9.57 5.38
N LEU A 83 -16.11 8.82 5.57
CA LEU A 83 -16.40 7.62 4.79
C LEU A 83 -16.66 7.94 3.31
N CYS A 84 -17.32 9.05 3.01
CA CYS A 84 -17.53 9.50 1.64
C CYS A 84 -16.20 9.79 0.93
N TYR A 85 -15.30 10.53 1.58
CA TYR A 85 -13.98 10.86 1.04
C TYR A 85 -13.09 9.61 0.90
N VAL A 86 -13.08 8.72 1.89
CA VAL A 86 -12.37 7.43 1.80
C VAL A 86 -12.84 6.65 0.59
N MET A 87 -14.16 6.44 0.44
CA MET A 87 -14.69 5.67 -0.68
C MET A 87 -14.46 6.34 -2.04
N ALA A 88 -14.56 7.67 -2.10
CA ALA A 88 -14.24 8.43 -3.30
C ALA A 88 -12.76 8.25 -3.68
N GLY A 89 -11.85 8.34 -2.71
CA GLY A 89 -10.42 8.14 -2.89
C GLY A 89 -10.07 6.72 -3.34
N LEU A 90 -10.72 5.70 -2.77
CA LEU A 90 -10.52 4.30 -3.17
C LEU A 90 -11.05 4.02 -4.59
N ILE A 91 -12.15 4.65 -5.00
CA ILE A 91 -12.66 4.56 -6.38
C ILE A 91 -11.70 5.25 -7.35
N ALA A 92 -11.22 6.45 -7.02
CA ALA A 92 -10.22 7.17 -7.82
C ALA A 92 -8.89 6.40 -7.93
N TYR A 93 -8.47 5.76 -6.84
CA TYR A 93 -7.30 4.90 -6.81
C TYR A 93 -7.41 3.74 -7.81
N ARG A 94 -8.58 3.07 -7.86
CA ARG A 94 -8.85 2.01 -8.84
C ARG A 94 -8.88 2.52 -10.28
N ALA A 95 -9.19 3.79 -10.49
CA ALA A 95 -9.11 4.45 -11.79
C ALA A 95 -7.68 4.95 -12.12
N HIS A 96 -6.68 4.62 -11.30
CA HIS A 96 -5.28 5.07 -11.43
C HIS A 96 -5.11 6.60 -11.34
N GLN A 97 -6.07 7.30 -10.72
CA GLN A 97 -6.00 8.74 -10.48
C GLN A 97 -5.30 9.01 -9.15
N HIS A 98 -3.99 8.74 -9.08
CA HIS A 98 -3.24 8.73 -7.82
C HIS A 98 -3.19 10.08 -7.10
N ALA A 99 -3.15 11.21 -7.82
CA ALA A 99 -3.20 12.53 -7.22
C ALA A 99 -4.53 12.78 -6.49
N GLN A 100 -5.65 12.55 -7.18
CA GLN A 100 -6.98 12.65 -6.60
C GLN A 100 -7.19 11.67 -5.44
N ALA A 101 -6.72 10.43 -5.60
CA ALA A 101 -6.82 9.41 -4.56
C ALA A 101 -6.09 9.83 -3.29
N ALA A 102 -4.85 10.32 -3.39
CA ALA A 102 -4.06 10.73 -2.21
C ALA A 102 -4.78 11.82 -1.41
N GLU A 103 -5.26 12.87 -2.08
CA GLU A 103 -5.94 14.01 -1.46
C GLU A 103 -7.26 13.58 -0.78
N LEU A 104 -8.09 12.79 -1.47
CA LEU A 104 -9.36 12.31 -0.91
C LEU A 104 -9.16 11.35 0.25
N LEU A 105 -8.16 10.45 0.18
CA LEU A 105 -7.87 9.51 1.27
C LEU A 105 -7.30 10.24 2.50
N GLN A 106 -6.42 11.22 2.32
CA GLN A 106 -5.90 12.02 3.43
C GLN A 106 -7.02 12.77 4.16
N ARG A 107 -7.91 13.42 3.40
CA ARG A 107 -9.10 14.09 3.97
C ARG A 107 -10.01 13.11 4.69
N GLY A 108 -10.30 11.97 4.07
CA GLY A 108 -11.18 10.96 4.64
C GLY A 108 -10.65 10.31 5.92
N ILE A 109 -9.32 10.24 6.10
CA ILE A 109 -8.68 9.77 7.35
C ILE A 109 -8.72 10.84 8.44
N ALA A 110 -8.63 12.12 8.08
CA ALA A 110 -8.66 13.23 9.03
C ALA A 110 -10.06 13.51 9.58
N ASP A 111 -11.10 13.22 8.80
CA ASP A 111 -12.50 13.48 9.15
C ASP A 111 -13.10 12.36 10.03
N ASP A 112 -13.79 12.76 11.10
CA ASP A 112 -14.55 11.86 11.96
C ASP A 112 -15.86 11.38 11.30
N ASN A 113 -16.27 10.16 11.63
CA ASN A 113 -17.51 9.56 11.15
C ASN A 113 -18.51 9.35 12.28
N GLU A 114 -19.78 9.62 12.00
CA GLU A 114 -20.88 9.29 12.90
C GLU A 114 -21.07 7.77 13.00
N LEU A 115 -21.64 7.31 14.11
CA LEU A 115 -21.95 5.89 14.35
C LEU A 115 -22.76 5.25 13.20
N ALA A 116 -23.68 5.98 12.57
CA ALA A 116 -24.46 5.47 11.45
C ALA A 116 -23.60 5.15 10.22
N ALA A 117 -22.60 5.99 9.90
CA ALA A 117 -21.66 5.76 8.81
C ALA A 117 -20.75 4.56 9.13
N ALA A 118 -20.31 4.44 10.38
CA ALA A 118 -19.53 3.29 10.84
C ALA A 118 -20.31 1.97 10.71
N GLN A 119 -21.60 1.96 11.09
CA GLN A 119 -22.48 0.80 10.94
C GLN A 119 -22.68 0.42 9.48
N PHE A 120 -22.93 1.40 8.61
CA PHE A 120 -23.05 1.16 7.17
C PHE A 120 -21.80 0.47 6.60
N ALA A 121 -20.61 0.99 6.94
CA ALA A 121 -19.38 0.37 6.46
C ALA A 121 -19.21 -1.07 6.97
N ALA A 122 -19.66 -1.39 8.18
CA ALA A 122 -19.56 -2.75 8.73
C ALA A 122 -20.50 -3.71 7.99
N ASP A 123 -21.71 -3.23 7.71
CA ASP A 123 -22.77 -4.01 7.08
C ASP A 123 -22.52 -4.27 5.58
N TYR A 124 -21.98 -3.27 4.87
CA TYR A 124 -21.90 -3.32 3.40
C TYR A 124 -20.47 -3.36 2.85
N LEU A 125 -19.48 -2.80 3.55
CA LEU A 125 -18.11 -2.72 3.04
C LEU A 125 -17.21 -3.85 3.55
N SER A 126 -17.62 -4.62 4.54
CA SER A 126 -16.83 -5.73 5.10
C SER A 126 -16.44 -6.81 4.09
N THR A 127 -17.17 -6.96 2.98
CA THR A 127 -16.84 -7.88 1.88
C THR A 127 -16.23 -7.19 0.67
N TRP A 128 -16.11 -5.87 0.71
CA TRP A 128 -15.51 -5.10 -0.36
C TRP A 128 -14.00 -5.33 -0.38
N GLN A 129 -13.48 -5.66 -1.56
CA GLN A 129 -12.06 -5.97 -1.78
C GLN A 129 -11.51 -5.10 -2.88
N GLN A 130 -10.23 -4.73 -2.72
CA GLN A 130 -9.47 -4.06 -3.77
C GLN A 130 -8.03 -4.59 -3.82
N PRO A 131 -7.46 -4.69 -5.03
CA PRO A 131 -6.04 -4.91 -5.19
C PRO A 131 -5.29 -3.63 -4.83
N VAL A 132 -4.30 -3.73 -3.95
CA VAL A 132 -3.38 -2.64 -3.61
C VAL A 132 -1.96 -3.03 -3.98
N GLU A 133 -1.27 -2.20 -4.74
CA GLU A 133 0.13 -2.43 -5.07
C GLU A 133 1.00 -2.00 -3.89
N VAL A 134 1.74 -2.94 -3.31
CA VAL A 134 2.62 -2.70 -2.16
C VAL A 134 4.07 -2.52 -2.58
N SER A 135 4.47 -3.15 -3.68
CA SER A 135 5.80 -3.01 -4.29
C SER A 135 5.67 -3.23 -5.80
N GLU A 136 6.69 -2.85 -6.58
CA GLU A 136 6.66 -2.93 -8.05
C GLU A 136 6.25 -4.33 -8.52
N GLY A 137 5.06 -4.43 -9.14
CA GLY A 137 4.51 -5.69 -9.64
C GLY A 137 4.02 -6.67 -8.57
N VAL A 138 3.95 -6.25 -7.30
CA VAL A 138 3.38 -7.03 -6.19
C VAL A 138 2.13 -6.33 -5.69
N CYS A 139 0.97 -6.88 -6.03
CA CYS A 139 -0.32 -6.46 -5.48
C CYS A 139 -0.81 -7.46 -4.44
N VAL A 140 -1.59 -6.96 -3.49
CA VAL A 140 -2.28 -7.75 -2.48
C VAL A 140 -3.76 -7.39 -2.54
N ASP A 141 -4.63 -8.40 -2.52
CA ASP A 141 -6.06 -8.17 -2.38
C ASP A 141 -6.36 -7.93 -0.90
N VAL A 142 -6.79 -6.71 -0.57
CA VAL A 142 -7.11 -6.29 0.79
C VAL A 142 -8.60 -6.01 0.89
N LEU A 143 -9.22 -6.53 1.95
CA LEU A 143 -10.59 -6.16 2.33
C LEU A 143 -10.65 -4.70 2.77
N PHE A 144 -11.83 -4.10 2.72
CA PHE A 144 -12.02 -2.76 3.28
C PHE A 144 -11.62 -2.74 4.76
N SER A 145 -10.55 -2.02 5.04
CA SER A 145 -9.96 -1.86 6.37
C SER A 145 -9.11 -0.59 6.39
N GLU A 146 -8.74 -0.13 7.58
CA GLU A 146 -7.79 0.97 7.75
C GLU A 146 -6.45 0.67 7.06
N GLU A 147 -5.95 -0.56 7.17
CA GLU A 147 -4.76 -1.02 6.45
C GLU A 147 -4.91 -0.84 4.93
N ALA A 148 -6.06 -1.21 4.34
CA ALA A 148 -6.29 -1.05 2.91
C ALA A 148 -6.27 0.42 2.47
N VAL A 149 -6.86 1.31 3.28
CA VAL A 149 -6.89 2.76 3.05
C VAL A 149 -5.47 3.33 3.11
N CYS A 150 -4.72 3.02 4.16
CA CYS A 150 -3.35 3.51 4.35
C CYS A 150 -2.38 2.93 3.30
N LEU A 151 -2.52 1.66 2.90
CA LEU A 151 -1.73 1.08 1.81
C LEU A 151 -2.04 1.74 0.46
N ALA A 152 -3.33 1.99 0.17
CA ALA A 152 -3.73 2.68 -1.07
C ALA A 152 -3.26 4.14 -1.09
N LEU A 153 -3.30 4.82 0.05
CA LEU A 153 -2.75 6.17 0.22
C LEU A 153 -1.24 6.18 0.02
N ALA A 154 -0.51 5.30 0.71
CA ALA A 154 0.94 5.18 0.60
C ALA A 154 1.37 4.86 -0.84
N HIS A 155 0.65 3.97 -1.53
CA HIS A 155 0.90 3.71 -2.95
C HIS A 155 0.64 4.95 -3.81
N SER A 156 -0.48 5.63 -3.61
CA SER A 156 -0.81 6.85 -4.36
C SER A 156 0.25 7.93 -4.18
N LEU A 157 0.66 8.20 -2.93
CA LEU A 157 1.74 9.13 -2.58
C LEU A 157 3.08 8.74 -3.20
N ARG A 158 3.41 7.43 -3.24
CA ARG A 158 4.60 6.92 -3.91
C ARG A 158 4.58 7.25 -5.41
N GLU A 159 3.46 7.00 -6.08
CA GLU A 159 3.32 7.22 -7.53
C GLU A 159 3.40 8.70 -7.90
N ILE A 160 2.83 9.59 -7.08
CA ILE A 160 2.94 11.05 -7.30
C ILE A 160 4.29 11.64 -6.86
N GLY A 161 5.23 10.82 -6.37
CA GLY A 161 6.59 11.27 -6.05
C GLY A 161 6.79 11.80 -4.63
N HIS A 162 5.90 11.44 -3.69
CA HIS A 162 5.92 11.81 -2.27
C HIS A 162 6.24 10.61 -1.34
N PRO A 163 7.42 9.96 -1.45
CA PRO A 163 7.72 8.73 -0.72
C PRO A 163 7.91 8.91 0.80
N ARG A 164 8.22 10.12 1.26
CA ARG A 164 8.30 10.43 2.71
C ARG A 164 6.91 10.44 3.33
N ASP A 165 5.97 11.13 2.69
CA ASP A 165 4.58 11.21 3.13
C ASP A 165 3.93 9.84 3.06
N ALA A 166 4.25 9.05 2.02
CA ALA A 166 3.84 7.66 1.91
C ALA A 166 4.30 6.80 3.10
N LEU A 167 5.52 6.99 3.59
CA LEU A 167 6.04 6.24 4.74
C LEU A 167 5.35 6.68 6.04
N ASN A 168 5.06 7.97 6.18
CA ASN A 168 4.31 8.51 7.31
C ASN A 168 2.87 7.98 7.33
N ALA A 169 2.22 7.82 6.16
CA ALA A 169 0.88 7.25 6.05
C ALA A 169 0.80 5.78 6.53
N LEU A 170 1.91 5.05 6.51
CA LEU A 170 1.99 3.67 7.03
C LEU A 170 2.32 3.60 8.53
N ALA A 171 2.83 4.68 9.12
CA ALA A 171 3.29 4.69 10.51
C ALA A 171 2.23 4.29 11.56
N PRO A 172 0.92 4.62 11.39
CA PRO A 172 -0.11 4.21 12.33
C PRO A 172 -0.44 2.72 12.29
N LEU A 173 -0.08 2.01 11.22
CA LEU A 173 -0.51 0.63 11.01
C LEU A 173 0.21 -0.35 11.93
N PRO A 174 -0.49 -1.40 12.41
CA PRO A 174 0.19 -2.52 13.05
C PRO A 174 1.12 -3.23 12.04
N PRO A 175 2.19 -3.88 12.51
CA PRO A 175 3.14 -4.54 11.63
C PRO A 175 2.49 -5.73 10.93
N SER A 176 2.27 -5.61 9.62
CA SER A 176 1.81 -6.68 8.73
C SER A 176 2.83 -6.93 7.62
N LEU A 177 2.77 -8.08 6.94
CA LEU A 177 3.63 -8.35 5.79
C LEU A 177 3.41 -7.35 4.63
N PRO A 178 2.16 -7.03 4.22
CA PRO A 178 1.91 -5.98 3.22
C PRO A 178 2.44 -4.60 3.61
N ALA A 179 2.18 -4.15 4.85
CA ALA A 179 2.67 -2.86 5.34
C ALA A 179 4.20 -2.83 5.42
N SER A 180 4.83 -3.90 5.90
CA SER A 180 6.29 -4.02 5.95
C SER A 180 6.92 -4.00 4.56
N LEU A 181 6.28 -4.65 3.58
CA LEU A 181 6.74 -4.66 2.19
C LEU A 181 6.65 -3.27 1.56
N ALA A 182 5.53 -2.57 1.76
CA ALA A 182 5.36 -1.19 1.31
C ALA A 182 6.38 -0.24 1.99
N ALA A 183 6.56 -0.35 3.31
CA ALA A 183 7.52 0.45 4.05
C ALA A 183 8.98 0.19 3.61
N CYS A 184 9.38 -1.08 3.43
CA CYS A 184 10.71 -1.43 2.93
C CYS A 184 10.95 -0.89 1.52
N ARG A 185 9.93 -0.94 0.66
CA ARG A 185 10.03 -0.37 -0.69
C ARG A 185 10.22 1.15 -0.64
N LEU A 186 9.49 1.85 0.23
CA LEU A 186 9.65 3.29 0.42
C LEU A 186 11.03 3.63 1.01
N ALA A 187 11.53 2.86 1.97
CA ALA A 187 12.88 3.03 2.51
C ALA A 187 13.97 2.81 1.44
N GLU A 188 13.79 1.84 0.53
CA GLU A 188 14.67 1.65 -0.63
C GLU A 188 14.68 2.89 -1.54
N ILE A 189 13.50 3.44 -1.89
CA ILE A 189 13.37 4.66 -2.70
C ILE A 189 14.02 5.87 -2.02
N LEU A 190 13.92 5.97 -0.69
CA LEU A 190 14.51 7.03 0.11
C LEU A 190 16.02 6.86 0.36
N GLY A 191 16.64 5.79 -0.15
CA GLY A 191 18.07 5.53 0.04
C GLY A 191 18.42 5.15 1.48
N ARG A 192 17.52 4.46 2.19
CA ARG A 192 17.65 4.02 3.59
C ARG A 192 17.84 2.50 3.69
N PRO A 193 18.91 1.90 3.11
CA PRO A 193 19.09 0.45 3.08
C PRO A 193 19.33 -0.16 4.47
N ALA A 194 19.88 0.59 5.42
CA ALA A 194 20.08 0.11 6.79
C ALA A 194 18.75 -0.25 7.48
N ASP A 195 17.72 0.56 7.26
CA ASP A 195 16.40 0.33 7.84
C ASP A 195 15.73 -0.91 7.25
N VAL A 196 15.82 -1.09 5.91
CA VAL A 196 15.30 -2.31 5.25
C VAL A 196 15.94 -3.56 5.85
N VAL A 197 17.25 -3.55 6.10
CA VAL A 197 17.95 -4.69 6.71
C VAL A 197 17.49 -4.93 8.14
N SER A 198 17.31 -3.86 8.93
CA SER A 198 16.84 -3.96 10.32
C SER A 198 15.40 -4.49 10.41
N TRP A 199 14.49 -3.96 9.60
CA TRP A 199 13.07 -4.34 9.63
C TRP A 199 12.81 -5.74 9.10
N THR A 200 13.70 -6.25 8.25
CA THR A 200 13.58 -7.61 7.67
C THR A 200 14.44 -8.63 8.41
N ASP A 201 14.94 -8.30 9.60
CA ASP A 201 15.82 -9.22 10.33
C ASP A 201 15.10 -10.51 10.75
N GLY A 202 15.78 -11.66 10.64
CA GLY A 202 15.19 -12.97 10.95
C GLY A 202 14.07 -13.45 10.01
N LEU A 203 13.77 -12.75 8.90
CA LEU A 203 12.72 -13.15 7.97
C LEU A 203 13.03 -14.49 7.27
N THR A 204 12.02 -15.36 7.15
CA THR A 204 12.12 -16.67 6.49
C THR A 204 11.12 -16.79 5.34
N ASN A 205 11.45 -17.56 4.31
CA ASN A 205 10.61 -17.69 3.11
C ASN A 205 9.40 -18.61 3.35
N ARG A 206 8.34 -18.06 3.94
CA ARG A 206 7.09 -18.77 4.25
C ARG A 206 6.04 -18.62 3.14
N ASP A 207 5.97 -17.43 2.56
CA ASP A 207 5.04 -17.05 1.49
C ASP A 207 5.71 -16.11 0.48
N ASP A 208 4.95 -15.67 -0.52
CA ASP A 208 5.48 -14.86 -1.61
C ASP A 208 5.73 -13.39 -1.20
N LEU A 209 5.03 -12.87 -0.18
CA LEU A 209 5.32 -11.54 0.37
C LEU A 209 6.63 -11.54 1.15
N ALA A 210 6.87 -12.58 1.95
CA ALA A 210 8.14 -12.80 2.61
C ALA A 210 9.29 -12.98 1.60
N ALA A 211 9.04 -13.67 0.47
CA ALA A 211 10.02 -13.76 -0.61
C ALA A 211 10.32 -12.40 -1.25
N ALA A 212 9.30 -11.56 -1.48
CA ALA A 212 9.49 -10.20 -1.98
C ALA A 212 10.30 -9.32 -1.01
N LEU A 213 10.02 -9.40 0.29
CA LEU A 213 10.79 -8.73 1.34
C LEU A 213 12.26 -9.20 1.39
N LEU A 214 12.51 -10.51 1.26
CA LEU A 214 13.87 -11.05 1.21
C LEU A 214 14.66 -10.54 -0.01
N ILE A 215 13.98 -10.31 -1.15
CA ILE A 215 14.62 -9.68 -2.32
C ILE A 215 15.00 -8.23 -2.01
N LEU A 216 14.12 -7.45 -1.37
CA LEU A 216 14.45 -6.09 -0.93
C LEU A 216 15.60 -6.07 0.08
N ARG A 217 15.61 -7.02 1.03
CA ARG A 217 16.72 -7.21 1.96
C ARG A 217 18.03 -7.48 1.22
N ALA A 218 18.03 -8.37 0.24
CA ALA A 218 19.22 -8.68 -0.54
C ALA A 218 19.77 -7.45 -1.29
N ARG A 219 18.88 -6.62 -1.87
CA ARG A 219 19.26 -5.35 -2.50
C ARG A 219 19.86 -4.37 -1.50
N ALA A 220 19.24 -4.22 -0.33
CA ALA A 220 19.73 -3.35 0.73
C ALA A 220 21.10 -3.81 1.27
N LEU A 221 21.28 -5.11 1.52
CA LEU A 221 22.56 -5.71 1.91
C LEU A 221 23.64 -5.51 0.84
N ARG A 222 23.28 -5.65 -0.45
CA ARG A 222 24.17 -5.36 -1.57
C ARG A 222 24.60 -3.89 -1.59
N ALA A 223 23.67 -2.96 -1.37
CA ALA A 223 23.96 -1.52 -1.30
C ALA A 223 24.90 -1.17 -0.13
N LEU A 224 24.80 -1.88 1.00
CA LEU A 224 25.69 -1.75 2.15
C LEU A 224 27.03 -2.51 1.99
N GLY A 225 27.25 -3.22 0.88
CA GLY A 225 28.45 -4.02 0.66
C GLY A 225 28.51 -5.35 1.41
N ARG A 226 27.45 -5.73 2.15
CA ARG A 226 27.30 -7.00 2.89
C ARG A 226 26.93 -8.14 1.94
N ARG A 227 27.88 -8.51 1.07
CA ARG A 227 27.63 -9.43 -0.07
C ARG A 227 27.28 -10.87 0.33
N THR A 228 27.92 -11.40 1.37
CA THR A 228 27.66 -12.76 1.89
C THR A 228 26.20 -12.87 2.34
N ASP A 229 25.77 -11.90 3.12
CA ASP A 229 24.44 -11.86 3.69
C ASP A 229 23.38 -11.65 2.59
N ALA A 230 23.71 -10.84 1.57
CA ALA A 230 22.85 -10.66 0.40
C ALA A 230 22.67 -11.98 -0.37
N TYR A 231 23.74 -12.78 -0.50
CA TYR A 231 23.68 -14.08 -1.13
C TYR A 231 22.82 -15.07 -0.33
N ASP A 232 22.96 -15.08 1.00
CA ASP A 232 22.17 -15.94 1.88
C ASP A 232 20.67 -15.57 1.84
N ALA A 233 20.34 -14.28 1.79
CA ALA A 233 18.96 -13.82 1.61
C ALA A 233 18.36 -14.33 0.28
N ILE A 234 19.10 -14.26 -0.83
CA ILE A 234 18.65 -14.81 -2.12
C ILE A 234 18.54 -16.33 -2.08
N ARG A 235 19.48 -17.01 -1.42
CA ARG A 235 19.43 -18.46 -1.23
C ARG A 235 18.12 -18.86 -0.53
N GLU A 236 17.73 -18.12 0.50
CA GLU A 236 16.47 -18.33 1.21
C GLU A 236 15.23 -18.12 0.30
N VAL A 237 15.24 -17.12 -0.59
CA VAL A 237 14.16 -16.94 -1.61
C VAL A 237 14.04 -18.16 -2.52
N THR A 238 15.17 -18.72 -2.97
CA THR A 238 15.17 -19.86 -3.90
C THR A 238 14.96 -21.22 -3.24
N ARG A 239 15.03 -21.31 -1.90
CA ARG A 239 14.83 -22.54 -1.13
C ARG A 239 13.43 -23.12 -1.34
N ARG A 240 12.40 -22.27 -1.36
CA ARG A 240 11.00 -22.67 -1.52
C ARG A 240 10.65 -22.81 -3.01
N ARG A 241 10.40 -24.05 -3.46
CA ARG A 241 10.05 -24.33 -4.87
C ARG A 241 8.74 -23.66 -5.34
N ARG A 242 7.81 -23.44 -4.40
CA ARG A 242 6.47 -22.86 -4.64
C ARG A 242 6.45 -21.33 -4.77
N THR A 243 7.57 -20.64 -4.52
CA THR A 243 7.64 -19.19 -4.72
C THR A 243 7.30 -18.81 -6.15
N ALA A 244 6.50 -17.75 -6.32
CA ALA A 244 6.11 -17.25 -7.64
C ALA A 244 7.31 -17.12 -8.60
N ILE A 245 7.10 -17.55 -9.85
CA ILE A 245 8.15 -17.58 -10.89
C ILE A 245 8.74 -16.18 -11.10
N ALA A 246 7.91 -15.13 -11.09
CA ALA A 246 8.37 -13.74 -11.21
C ALA A 246 9.37 -13.37 -10.10
N LEU A 247 9.05 -13.67 -8.83
CA LEU A 247 9.94 -13.41 -7.70
C LEU A 247 11.23 -14.24 -7.80
N ARG A 248 11.15 -15.49 -8.28
CA ARG A 248 12.34 -16.31 -8.53
C ARG A 248 13.22 -15.72 -9.63
N HIS A 249 12.65 -15.21 -10.72
CA HIS A 249 13.40 -14.53 -11.78
C HIS A 249 14.07 -13.26 -11.26
N THR A 250 13.37 -12.46 -10.46
CA THR A 250 13.94 -11.28 -9.80
C THR A 250 15.10 -11.68 -8.88
N ALA A 251 14.94 -12.74 -8.07
CA ALA A 251 16.00 -13.24 -7.20
C ALA A 251 17.22 -13.74 -7.99
N MET A 252 17.04 -14.42 -9.13
CA MET A 252 18.13 -14.82 -10.01
C MET A 252 18.83 -13.61 -10.66
N THR A 253 18.08 -12.56 -10.97
CA THR A 253 18.63 -11.30 -11.47
C THR A 253 19.49 -10.62 -10.41
N GLU A 254 19.02 -10.53 -9.17
CA GLU A 254 19.83 -10.01 -8.05
C GLU A 254 21.09 -10.86 -7.80
N ARG A 255 20.98 -12.19 -7.95
CA ARG A 255 22.14 -13.08 -7.86
C ARG A 255 23.17 -12.78 -8.94
N ALA A 256 22.73 -12.58 -10.18
CA ALA A 256 23.61 -12.20 -11.27
C ALA A 256 24.28 -10.85 -11.00
N LEU A 257 23.54 -9.86 -10.49
CA LEU A 257 24.10 -8.55 -10.12
C LEU A 257 25.14 -8.66 -8.99
N LEU A 258 24.95 -9.53 -8.01
CA LEU A 258 25.96 -9.82 -6.98
C LEU A 258 27.23 -10.41 -7.61
N LEU A 259 27.11 -11.38 -8.51
CA LEU A 259 28.25 -12.01 -9.20
C LEU A 259 28.98 -11.05 -10.13
N LEU A 260 28.26 -10.19 -10.87
CA LEU A 260 28.88 -9.16 -11.70
C LEU A 260 29.64 -8.13 -10.86
N GLY A 261 29.10 -7.80 -9.69
CA GLY A 261 29.79 -7.02 -8.66
C GLY A 261 31.04 -7.70 -8.08
N MET A 262 31.25 -9.00 -8.29
CA MET A 262 32.49 -9.71 -7.94
C MET A 262 33.62 -9.44 -8.94
N ARG A 263 33.33 -8.94 -10.16
CA ARG A 263 34.33 -8.82 -11.23
C ARG A 263 34.90 -7.42 -11.43
N ARG A 264 34.45 -6.41 -10.68
CA ARG A 264 35.02 -5.05 -10.68
C ARG A 264 35.31 -4.54 -9.27
N ARG A 265 36.56 -4.70 -8.84
CA ARG A 265 37.23 -3.71 -7.98
C ARG A 265 38.31 -3.04 -8.80
N SER A 266 37.95 -1.92 -9.41
CA SER A 266 38.82 -0.78 -9.77
C SER A 266 38.02 0.15 -10.69
N ALA A 267 38.07 1.46 -10.40
CA ALA A 267 37.48 2.58 -11.14
C ALA A 267 35.94 2.67 -11.16
N LEU A 268 35.37 3.41 -10.20
CA LEU A 268 34.27 4.37 -10.42
C LEU A 268 33.97 5.14 -9.12
N GLY A 269 34.96 5.91 -8.67
CA GLY A 269 34.64 7.23 -8.15
C GLY A 269 34.29 8.11 -9.35
N LYS A 270 33.16 8.83 -9.27
CA LYS A 270 32.65 9.78 -10.27
C LYS A 270 32.08 9.16 -11.56
N ALA A 271 30.75 9.07 -11.59
CA ALA A 271 29.85 9.47 -12.69
C ALA A 271 28.51 8.72 -12.57
N TYR A 272 27.58 9.28 -11.80
CA TYR A 272 26.16 9.02 -11.98
C TYR A 272 25.50 10.36 -12.28
N ASP A 273 25.60 10.78 -13.54
CA ASP A 273 24.82 11.89 -14.11
C ASP A 273 24.05 11.39 -15.35
N GLY A 274 23.41 10.24 -15.18
CA GLY A 274 22.71 9.50 -16.24
C GLY A 274 21.40 8.88 -15.75
N GLY A 275 20.75 9.49 -14.76
CA GLY A 275 19.40 9.12 -14.36
C GLY A 275 18.43 9.46 -15.50
N ALA A 276 17.72 8.46 -16.01
CA ALA A 276 16.59 8.65 -16.91
C ALA A 276 15.68 9.76 -16.35
N ARG A 277 15.43 10.81 -17.15
CA ARG A 277 14.74 12.03 -16.73
C ARG A 277 13.40 11.69 -16.03
N PRO A 278 13.29 11.89 -14.70
CA PRO A 278 12.04 11.68 -13.96
C PRO A 278 10.99 12.77 -14.22
N GLY A 279 11.30 13.77 -15.05
CA GLY A 279 10.52 14.99 -15.17
C GLY A 279 9.25 14.88 -16.02
N ALA A 280 9.22 14.01 -17.04
CA ALA A 280 8.08 14.01 -17.97
C ALA A 280 6.80 13.40 -17.36
N LYS A 281 6.94 12.34 -16.55
CA LYS A 281 5.80 11.75 -15.82
C LYS A 281 5.37 12.67 -14.67
N ARG A 282 6.34 13.23 -13.92
CA ARG A 282 6.08 14.19 -12.82
C ARG A 282 5.42 15.49 -13.27
N ALA A 283 5.82 16.06 -14.41
CA ALA A 283 5.20 17.27 -14.95
C ALA A 283 3.74 17.00 -15.34
N LYS A 284 3.48 15.87 -16.02
CA LYS A 284 2.14 15.45 -16.37
C LYS A 284 1.27 15.17 -15.13
N ASP A 285 1.82 14.53 -14.11
CA ASP A 285 1.10 14.24 -12.87
C ASP A 285 0.85 15.51 -12.05
N ALA A 286 1.75 16.49 -12.09
CA ALA A 286 1.56 17.81 -11.48
C ALA A 286 0.50 18.64 -12.21
N GLU A 287 0.47 18.62 -13.54
CA GLU A 287 -0.58 19.24 -14.34
C GLU A 287 -1.93 18.59 -14.09
N VAL A 288 -1.98 17.26 -14.01
CA VAL A 288 -3.19 16.51 -13.64
C VAL A 288 -3.62 16.82 -12.21
N LYS A 289 -2.67 16.96 -11.27
CA LYS A 289 -2.96 17.40 -9.90
C LYS A 289 -3.55 18.82 -9.92
N GLU A 290 -2.97 19.77 -10.63
CA GLU A 290 -3.48 21.16 -10.71
C GLU A 290 -4.85 21.24 -11.38
N MET A 291 -5.07 20.50 -12.48
CA MET A 291 -6.40 20.42 -13.11
C MET A 291 -7.42 19.84 -12.12
N TRP A 292 -7.05 18.76 -11.44
CA TRP A 292 -7.91 18.18 -10.43
C TRP A 292 -8.15 19.11 -9.25
N LEU A 293 -7.14 19.82 -8.74
CA LEU A 293 -7.29 20.77 -7.64
C LEU A 293 -8.23 21.93 -8.02
N ARG A 294 -8.20 22.39 -9.28
CA ARG A 294 -9.13 23.40 -9.78
C ARG A 294 -10.55 22.88 -9.93
N ASP A 295 -10.71 21.66 -10.45
CA ASP A 295 -12.03 21.04 -10.55
C ASP A 295 -12.57 20.69 -9.17
N PHE A 296 -11.70 20.28 -8.26
CA PHE A 296 -12.00 20.14 -6.85
C PHE A 296 -12.45 21.48 -6.29
N GLU A 297 -11.68 22.56 -6.39
CA GLU A 297 -12.05 23.91 -5.95
C GLU A 297 -13.40 24.38 -6.53
N ARG A 298 -13.73 24.04 -7.78
CA ARG A 298 -15.05 24.32 -8.36
C ARG A 298 -16.17 23.53 -7.72
N LEU A 299 -15.94 22.25 -7.44
CA LEU A 299 -16.87 21.41 -6.72
C LEU A 299 -16.93 21.79 -5.24
N THR A 300 -15.83 22.33 -4.70
CA THR A 300 -15.59 22.44 -3.27
C THR A 300 -15.77 23.82 -2.67
N GLY A 301 -15.49 24.86 -3.43
CA GLY A 301 -15.32 26.23 -2.93
C GLY A 301 -14.04 26.42 -2.10
N GLU A 302 -13.21 25.39 -1.96
CA GLU A 302 -12.03 25.40 -1.09
C GLU A 302 -10.86 24.72 -1.79
N ARG A 303 -9.70 25.39 -1.81
CA ARG A 303 -8.45 24.81 -2.31
C ARG A 303 -7.76 24.04 -1.17
N PRO A 304 -7.46 22.73 -1.34
CA PRO A 304 -6.58 22.01 -0.42
C PRO A 304 -5.21 22.71 -0.35
N GLU A 305 -4.67 22.93 0.85
CA GLU A 305 -3.26 23.34 1.05
C GLU A 305 -2.30 22.17 0.81
#